data_AF-A0A921ZMT7-F1
#
_entry.id   AF-A0A921ZMT7-F1
#
_cell.length_a   1.000
_cell.length_b   1.000
_cell.length_c   1.000
_cell.angle_alpha   90.00
_cell.angle_beta   90.00
_cell.angle_gamma   90.00
#
_symmetry.space_group_name_H-M   'P 1'
#
loop_
_entity.id
_entity.type
_entity.pdbx_description
1 polymer ?
#
loop_
_entity_poly.entity_id
_entity_poly.type
_entity_poly.pdbx_seq_one_letter_code
_entity_poly.pdbx_strand_id
1 'polypeptide(L)'
;MLLPNAHDAAVLSRAIKQDKLFGLLCPDESGTLVSGYGVLCEVFEAGLGSGLSAGLGAARGAEPEREPPAALSFKARATHRFRFLNMPKHSVPIHLYARMRCVEVVVLPEVSPAAPLARVRLAALDSLRHSSPALDRRLRGMDAAVTPWPLFVYEIFDYARMRQVIKDYFKTIMLDKLPEDPVSLSFWVASNLALSARDRLALFVVDNALLRLHMEVRFISRKSVLCCSSCMGEIARREHIFAMSSEGVHSNYTNLGGYMHDIVTVSRAVNTELNGSPSAEYSWFPGYTWTIALCQSCMAHVGWRFDALKRNLRPQQFYGLCRNYVQPRTDPDPPDRHT
;
A
#
# COMPACT_ATOMS: atom_id res chain seq x y z
N MET A 1 1.77 20.06 -1.39
CA MET A 1 3.06 19.88 -0.68
C MET A 1 3.63 21.25 -0.37
N LEU A 2 3.97 21.51 0.89
CA LEU A 2 4.72 22.72 1.25
C LEU A 2 6.18 22.53 0.83
N LEU A 3 6.75 23.53 0.16
CA LEU A 3 8.12 23.47 -0.34
C LEU A 3 8.91 24.60 0.33
N PRO A 4 9.36 24.41 1.59
CA PRO A 4 10.00 25.48 2.37
C PRO A 4 11.36 25.89 1.78
N ASN A 5 11.92 25.08 0.87
CA ASN A 5 13.17 25.40 0.19
C ASN A 5 12.94 25.76 -1.28
N ALA A 6 13.37 26.96 -1.67
CA ALA A 6 13.22 27.48 -3.03
C ALA A 6 13.94 26.64 -4.10
N HIS A 7 15.09 26.04 -3.78
CA HIS A 7 15.82 25.18 -4.70
C HIS A 7 15.04 23.89 -4.99
N ASP A 8 14.56 23.22 -3.95
CA ASP A 8 13.75 22.00 -4.09
C ASP A 8 12.44 22.31 -4.83
N ALA A 9 11.83 23.46 -4.55
CA ALA A 9 10.65 23.94 -5.26
C ALA A 9 10.91 24.14 -6.76
N ALA A 10 12.05 24.75 -7.12
CA ALA A 10 12.44 24.93 -8.51
C ALA A 10 12.70 23.60 -9.22
N VAL A 11 13.41 22.67 -8.58
CA VAL A 11 13.69 21.33 -9.12
C VAL A 11 12.41 20.56 -9.38
N LEU A 12 11.51 20.49 -8.39
CA LEU A 12 10.24 19.77 -8.53
C LEU A 12 9.32 20.44 -9.55
N SER A 13 9.22 21.78 -9.54
CA SER A 13 8.38 22.50 -10.50
C SER A 13 8.87 22.29 -11.93
N ARG A 14 10.18 22.26 -12.15
CA ARG A 14 10.77 21.93 -13.46
C ARG A 14 10.44 20.50 -13.87
N ALA A 15 10.71 19.52 -13.01
CA ALA A 15 10.44 18.11 -13.28
C ALA A 15 8.95 17.86 -13.61
N ILE A 16 8.04 18.51 -12.88
CA ILE A 16 6.59 18.40 -13.13
C ILE A 16 6.18 19.07 -14.45
N LYS A 17 6.76 20.23 -14.80
CA LYS A 17 6.43 20.94 -16.04
C LYS A 17 7.00 20.25 -17.28
N GLN A 18 8.22 19.69 -17.19
CA GLN A 18 8.95 19.12 -18.33
C GLN A 18 8.70 17.63 -18.48
N ASP A 19 9.05 16.86 -17.44
CA ASP A 19 9.10 15.40 -17.50
C ASP A 19 7.81 14.75 -16.99
N LYS A 20 7.04 15.48 -16.19
CA LYS A 20 5.85 15.00 -15.45
C LYS A 20 6.16 13.76 -14.59
N LEU A 21 7.41 13.59 -14.17
CA LEU A 21 7.89 12.41 -13.46
C LEU A 21 8.75 12.80 -12.26
N PHE A 22 8.60 12.06 -11.16
CA PHE A 22 9.51 12.12 -10.02
C PHE A 22 9.57 10.75 -9.34
N GLY A 23 10.62 10.51 -8.53
CA GLY A 23 10.78 9.27 -7.77
C GLY A 23 10.38 9.44 -6.30
N LEU A 24 9.66 8.46 -5.75
CA LEU A 24 9.48 8.29 -4.32
C LEU A 24 10.36 7.16 -3.81
N LEU A 25 11.23 7.48 -2.84
CA LEU A 25 12.13 6.51 -2.23
C LEU A 25 11.41 5.73 -1.12
N CYS A 26 11.55 4.41 -1.13
CA CYS A 26 11.03 3.55 -0.08
C CYS A 26 12.03 3.48 1.10
N PRO A 27 11.56 3.56 2.35
CA PRO A 27 12.39 3.24 3.50
C PRO A 27 12.74 1.74 3.54
N ASP A 28 13.75 1.40 4.32
CA ASP A 28 14.12 0.03 4.65
C ASP A 28 13.10 -0.65 5.60
N GLU A 29 13.43 -1.88 6.01
CA GLU A 29 12.60 -2.67 6.93
C GLU A 29 12.42 -1.99 8.30
N SER A 30 13.34 -1.14 8.74
CA SER A 30 13.24 -0.38 10.00
C SER A 30 12.44 0.93 9.87
N GLY A 31 12.21 1.41 8.64
CA GLY A 31 11.59 2.71 8.40
C GLY A 31 12.56 3.90 8.48
N THR A 32 13.83 3.68 8.86
CA THR A 32 14.76 4.75 9.22
C THR A 32 15.94 4.89 8.26
N LEU A 33 16.19 3.87 7.43
CA LEU A 33 17.28 3.83 6.48
C LEU A 33 16.74 3.81 5.04
N VAL A 34 17.65 4.04 4.10
CA VAL A 34 17.38 3.99 2.67
C VAL A 34 17.39 2.54 2.19
N SER A 35 16.28 2.08 1.61
CA SER A 35 16.23 0.73 1.00
C SER A 35 16.97 0.64 -0.34
N GLY A 36 17.15 1.76 -1.03
CA GLY A 36 17.61 1.80 -2.42
C GLY A 36 16.54 1.45 -3.45
N TYR A 37 15.31 1.17 -3.02
CA TYR A 37 14.15 0.91 -3.86
C TYR A 37 13.19 2.09 -3.84
N GLY A 38 12.43 2.27 -4.91
CA GLY A 38 11.45 3.33 -4.98
C GLY A 38 10.46 3.15 -6.12
N VAL A 39 9.56 4.11 -6.28
CA VAL A 39 8.54 4.12 -7.32
C VAL A 39 8.60 5.41 -8.13
N LEU A 40 8.55 5.28 -9.45
CA LEU A 40 8.36 6.40 -10.36
C LEU A 40 6.90 6.83 -10.31
N CYS A 41 6.68 8.14 -10.17
CA CYS A 41 5.38 8.75 -10.08
C CYS A 41 5.17 9.70 -11.24
N GLU A 42 4.12 9.45 -12.02
CA GLU A 42 3.70 10.31 -13.13
C GLU A 42 2.65 11.32 -12.64
N VAL A 43 2.88 12.60 -12.92
CA VAL A 43 2.00 13.70 -12.57
C VAL A 43 0.97 13.90 -13.67
N PHE A 44 -0.30 13.71 -13.33
CA PHE A 44 -1.41 13.83 -14.29
C PHE A 44 -2.26 15.09 -14.08
N GLU A 45 -2.16 15.74 -12.91
CA GLU A 45 -2.84 17.00 -12.61
C GLU A 45 -1.91 17.88 -11.79
N ALA A 46 -1.72 19.14 -12.16
CA ALA A 46 -0.91 20.10 -11.42
C ALA A 46 -1.57 21.49 -11.42
N GLY A 47 -1.67 22.10 -10.25
CA GLY A 47 -2.15 23.47 -10.04
C GLY A 47 -1.09 24.31 -9.32
N LEU A 48 -0.92 25.55 -9.76
CA LEU A 48 -0.16 26.55 -9.03
C LEU A 48 -0.98 26.98 -7.81
N GLY A 49 -0.35 26.95 -6.63
CA GLY A 49 -1.01 27.34 -5.39
C GLY A 49 -1.29 28.84 -5.35
N SER A 50 -2.48 29.24 -5.80
CA SER A 50 -3.20 30.41 -5.28
C SER A 50 -4.69 30.10 -5.41
N GLY A 51 -5.45 30.32 -4.34
CA GLY A 51 -6.91 30.18 -4.38
C GLY A 51 -7.53 30.98 -5.55
N LEU A 52 -8.67 30.48 -6.01
CA LEU A 52 -9.51 30.95 -7.11
C LEU A 52 -9.09 30.46 -8.50
N SER A 53 -10.04 29.77 -9.12
CA SER A 53 -10.07 29.34 -10.50
C SER A 53 -9.48 30.36 -11.47
N ALA A 54 -8.41 29.98 -12.16
CA ALA A 54 -8.08 30.54 -13.46
C ALA A 54 -8.07 29.37 -14.46
N GLY A 55 -9.08 29.37 -15.33
CA GLY A 55 -9.25 28.37 -16.37
C GLY A 55 -8.06 28.34 -17.33
N LEU A 56 -7.85 27.16 -17.92
CA LEU A 56 -6.96 26.96 -19.05
C LEU A 56 -7.41 27.83 -20.23
N GLY A 57 -6.74 28.97 -20.41
CA GLY A 57 -6.94 29.87 -21.54
C GLY A 57 -5.65 30.64 -21.85
N ALA A 58 -5.01 30.25 -22.95
CA ALA A 58 -4.08 30.99 -23.81
C ALA A 58 -3.16 32.07 -23.21
N ALA A 59 -1.84 31.88 -23.35
CA ALA A 59 -0.95 32.89 -23.94
C ALA A 59 0.43 32.28 -24.29
N ARG A 60 0.77 32.34 -25.59
CA ARG A 60 2.16 32.28 -26.06
C ARG A 60 2.78 33.66 -25.79
N GLY A 61 3.74 33.73 -24.88
CA GLY A 61 4.51 34.93 -24.58
C GLY A 61 5.55 34.61 -23.52
N ALA A 62 6.80 35.02 -23.75
CA ALA A 62 7.93 34.75 -22.87
C ALA A 62 7.64 35.20 -21.42
N GLU A 63 7.63 34.25 -20.47
CA GLU A 63 7.51 34.60 -19.05
C GLU A 63 8.88 35.01 -18.48
N PRO A 64 8.96 36.09 -17.69
CA PRO A 64 10.15 36.39 -16.90
C PRO A 64 10.36 35.29 -15.85
N GLU A 65 11.59 35.09 -15.38
CA GLU A 65 11.93 34.12 -14.33
C GLU A 65 11.05 34.33 -13.08
N ARG A 66 9.92 33.63 -13.03
CA ARG A 66 9.03 33.62 -11.87
C ARG A 66 9.74 32.93 -10.73
N GLU A 67 9.74 33.57 -9.56
CA GLU A 67 10.17 32.95 -8.31
C GLU A 67 9.50 31.58 -8.14
N PRO A 68 10.23 30.57 -7.64
CA PRO A 68 9.68 29.24 -7.47
C PRO A 68 8.49 29.27 -6.50
N PRO A 69 7.39 28.56 -6.80
CA PRO A 69 6.18 28.63 -6.00
C PRO A 69 6.42 28.09 -4.58
N ALA A 70 5.98 28.83 -3.57
CA ALA A 70 6.10 28.44 -2.16
C ALA A 70 5.27 27.18 -1.80
N ALA A 71 4.25 26.87 -2.61
CA ALA A 71 3.45 25.67 -2.50
C ALA A 71 3.06 25.14 -3.88
N LEU A 72 3.08 23.81 -4.00
CA LEU A 72 2.64 23.11 -5.21
C LEU A 72 1.52 22.12 -4.86
N SER A 73 0.45 22.14 -5.66
CA SER A 73 -0.62 21.14 -5.59
C SER A 73 -0.59 20.31 -6.86
N PHE A 74 -0.50 19.00 -6.74
CA PHE A 74 -0.53 18.10 -7.87
C PHE A 74 -1.06 16.73 -7.45
N LYS A 75 -1.57 15.97 -8.43
CA LYS A 75 -1.91 14.57 -8.28
C LYS A 75 -0.97 13.76 -9.17
N ALA A 76 -0.45 12.70 -8.58
CA ALA A 76 0.46 11.80 -9.24
C ALA A 76 0.05 10.34 -9.00
N ARG A 77 0.43 9.48 -9.94
CA ARG A 77 0.18 8.04 -9.89
C ARG A 77 1.51 7.31 -9.94
N ALA A 78 1.68 6.33 -9.05
CA ALA A 78 2.76 5.36 -9.13
C ALA A 78 2.68 4.54 -10.43
N THR A 79 3.77 4.49 -11.20
CA THR A 79 3.83 3.79 -12.49
C THR A 79 4.75 2.58 -12.45
N HIS A 80 6.04 2.78 -12.15
CA HIS A 80 7.04 1.72 -12.21
C HIS A 80 7.88 1.65 -10.93
N ARG A 81 8.22 0.43 -10.52
CA ARG A 81 9.21 0.21 -9.47
C ARG A 81 10.60 0.46 -10.01
N PHE A 82 11.49 0.98 -9.18
CA PHE A 82 12.89 1.13 -9.51
C PHE A 82 13.77 0.72 -8.33
N ARG A 83 15.04 0.46 -8.62
CA ARG A 83 16.12 0.45 -7.65
C ARG A 83 17.21 1.42 -8.08
N PHE A 84 18.04 1.87 -7.15
CA PHE A 84 19.24 2.61 -7.50
C PHE A 84 20.14 1.78 -8.40
N LEU A 85 20.77 2.44 -9.37
CA LEU A 85 21.78 1.82 -10.21
C LEU A 85 22.93 1.31 -9.34
N ASN A 86 23.40 2.17 -8.44
CA ASN A 86 24.40 1.87 -7.43
C ASN A 86 23.73 1.76 -6.05
N MET A 87 23.54 0.53 -5.58
CA MET A 87 22.94 0.29 -4.26
C MET A 87 23.85 0.84 -3.14
N PRO A 88 23.28 1.41 -2.06
CA PRO A 88 24.06 1.87 -0.92
C PRO A 88 24.87 0.71 -0.32
N LYS A 89 26.19 0.87 -0.23
CA LYS A 89 27.09 -0.14 0.37
C LYS A 89 27.00 -0.19 1.89
N HIS A 90 26.53 0.89 2.50
CA HIS A 90 26.37 1.07 3.94
C HIS A 90 24.97 1.60 4.23
N SER A 91 24.50 1.39 5.45
CA SER A 91 23.25 1.95 5.95
C SER A 91 23.28 3.47 5.86
N VAL A 92 22.40 4.04 5.03
CA VAL A 92 22.25 5.49 4.90
C VAL A 92 20.94 5.89 5.58
N PRO A 93 20.97 6.79 6.57
CA PRO A 93 19.75 7.29 7.17
C PRO A 93 18.85 8.00 6.16
N ILE A 94 17.55 7.73 6.21
CA ILE A 94 16.60 8.26 5.22
C ILE A 94 16.48 9.79 5.29
N HIS A 95 16.71 10.39 6.46
CA HIS A 95 16.66 11.85 6.63
C HIS A 95 17.75 12.58 5.82
N LEU A 96 18.81 11.90 5.36
CA LEU A 96 19.78 12.49 4.42
C LEU A 96 19.16 12.76 3.03
N TYR A 97 18.02 12.13 2.74
CA TYR A 97 17.17 12.38 1.57
C TYR A 97 15.97 13.29 1.91
N ALA A 98 16.02 14.06 3.01
CA ALA A 98 15.01 15.07 3.32
C ALA A 98 14.97 16.21 2.28
N ARG A 99 16.04 16.36 1.49
CA ARG A 99 16.15 17.29 0.36
C ARG A 99 16.04 16.52 -0.95
N MET A 100 15.51 17.16 -1.98
CA MET A 100 15.41 16.55 -3.31
C MET A 100 16.78 16.26 -3.91
N ARG A 101 16.93 15.09 -4.54
CA ARG A 101 18.17 14.64 -5.17
C ARG A 101 17.88 13.96 -6.50
N CYS A 102 18.76 14.19 -7.48
CA CYS A 102 18.80 13.39 -8.70
C CYS A 102 19.55 12.09 -8.41
N VAL A 103 19.00 10.95 -8.84
CA VAL A 103 19.62 9.64 -8.65
C VAL A 103 19.44 8.83 -9.93
N GLU A 104 20.48 8.06 -10.31
CA GLU A 104 20.40 7.10 -11.40
C GLU A 104 19.72 5.82 -10.93
N VAL A 105 18.74 5.36 -11.69
CA VAL A 105 17.87 4.24 -11.31
C VAL A 105 17.74 3.22 -12.44
N VAL A 106 17.48 1.97 -12.05
CA VAL A 106 17.10 0.88 -12.95
C VAL A 106 15.63 0.60 -12.70
N VAL A 107 14.81 0.71 -13.76
CA VAL A 107 13.40 0.32 -13.72
C VAL A 107 13.31 -1.21 -13.60
N LEU A 108 12.54 -1.68 -12.61
CA LEU A 108 12.34 -3.09 -12.36
C LEU A 108 11.22 -3.64 -13.25
N PRO A 109 11.36 -4.85 -13.80
CA PRO A 109 10.33 -5.45 -14.63
C PRO A 109 9.16 -5.98 -13.79
N GLU A 110 7.98 -6.09 -14.40
CA GLU A 110 6.90 -6.96 -13.89
C GLU A 110 6.88 -8.24 -14.73
N VAL A 111 7.21 -9.37 -14.09
CA VAL A 111 7.26 -10.67 -14.73
C VAL A 111 5.91 -11.36 -14.60
N SER A 112 5.24 -11.58 -15.73
CA SER A 112 4.02 -12.39 -15.80
C SER A 112 4.33 -13.74 -16.45
N PRO A 113 4.53 -14.82 -15.67
CA PRO A 113 4.84 -16.13 -16.22
C PRO A 113 3.62 -16.71 -16.94
N ALA A 114 3.88 -17.52 -17.97
CA ALA A 114 2.84 -18.32 -18.61
C ALA A 114 2.21 -19.29 -17.58
N ALA A 115 0.96 -19.70 -17.84
CA ALA A 115 0.26 -20.64 -16.97
C ALA A 115 1.10 -21.91 -16.72
N PRO A 116 1.18 -22.40 -15.46
CA PRO A 116 1.85 -23.65 -15.17
C PRO A 116 1.32 -24.78 -16.06
N LEU A 117 2.21 -25.67 -16.48
CA LEU A 117 1.92 -26.80 -17.36
C LEU A 117 1.49 -26.45 -18.80
N ALA A 118 1.38 -25.16 -19.18
CA ALA A 118 0.96 -24.78 -20.53
C ALA A 118 1.84 -25.39 -21.63
N ARG A 119 3.14 -25.58 -21.38
CA ARG A 119 4.10 -26.16 -22.34
C ARG A 119 4.02 -27.67 -22.47
N VAL A 120 3.47 -28.37 -21.49
CA VAL A 120 3.32 -29.83 -21.47
C VAL A 120 1.87 -30.27 -21.65
N ARG A 121 1.00 -29.30 -21.93
CA ARG A 121 -0.44 -29.47 -22.08
C ARG A 121 -0.73 -30.37 -23.29
N LEU A 122 -1.50 -31.44 -23.06
CA LEU A 122 -1.98 -32.31 -24.14
C LEU A 122 -3.07 -31.60 -24.94
N ALA A 123 -2.71 -31.02 -26.10
CA ALA A 123 -3.62 -30.24 -26.96
C ALA A 123 -4.84 -31.05 -27.44
N ALA A 124 -4.69 -32.37 -27.60
CA ALA A 124 -5.79 -33.27 -27.98
C ALA A 124 -6.95 -33.28 -26.97
N LEU A 125 -6.71 -32.86 -25.72
CA LEU A 125 -7.71 -32.82 -24.64
C LEU A 125 -8.27 -31.42 -24.41
N ASP A 126 -7.94 -30.44 -25.26
CA ASP A 126 -8.30 -29.03 -25.04
C ASP A 126 -9.81 -28.77 -25.09
N SER A 127 -10.53 -29.51 -25.91
CA SER A 127 -12.00 -29.44 -26.00
C SER A 127 -12.71 -29.85 -24.71
N LEU A 128 -12.04 -30.62 -23.86
CA LEU A 128 -12.57 -31.11 -22.58
C LEU A 128 -12.29 -30.16 -21.41
N ARG A 129 -11.42 -29.16 -21.60
CA ARG A 129 -11.07 -28.20 -20.55
C ARG A 129 -12.18 -27.16 -20.40
N HIS A 130 -12.27 -26.56 -19.21
CA HIS A 130 -13.30 -25.60 -18.81
C HIS A 130 -14.73 -26.16 -18.75
N SER A 131 -14.91 -27.48 -18.92
CA SER A 131 -16.22 -28.12 -18.81
C SER A 131 -16.65 -28.32 -17.34
N SER A 132 -15.71 -28.63 -16.46
CA SER A 132 -15.96 -28.81 -15.03
C SER A 132 -14.66 -28.68 -14.22
N PRO A 133 -14.68 -28.08 -13.00
CA PRO A 133 -13.50 -27.99 -12.14
C PRO A 133 -12.86 -29.34 -11.82
N ALA A 134 -13.68 -30.39 -11.65
CA ALA A 134 -13.17 -31.73 -11.37
C ALA A 134 -12.44 -32.35 -12.56
N LEU A 135 -12.97 -32.14 -13.77
CA LEU A 135 -12.34 -32.61 -15.01
C LEU A 135 -11.07 -31.82 -15.31
N ASP A 136 -11.09 -30.50 -15.15
CA ASP A 136 -9.92 -29.63 -15.32
C ASP A 136 -8.78 -30.04 -14.39
N ARG A 137 -9.09 -30.36 -13.13
CA ARG A 137 -8.09 -30.86 -12.19
C ARG A 137 -7.51 -32.20 -12.61
N ARG A 138 -8.34 -33.12 -13.13
CA ARG A 138 -7.88 -34.42 -13.64
C ARG A 138 -6.96 -34.25 -14.85
N LEU A 139 -7.33 -33.40 -15.81
CA LEU A 139 -6.53 -33.12 -17.00
C LEU A 139 -5.19 -32.46 -16.64
N ARG A 140 -5.19 -31.51 -15.70
CA ARG A 140 -3.93 -30.95 -15.16
C ARG A 140 -3.09 -32.00 -14.44
N GLY A 141 -3.71 -32.97 -13.78
CA GLY A 141 -3.01 -34.11 -13.18
C GLY A 141 -2.29 -34.96 -14.24
N MET A 142 -2.91 -35.17 -15.40
CA MET A 142 -2.27 -35.84 -16.53
C MET A 142 -1.12 -35.00 -17.09
N ASP A 143 -1.31 -33.69 -17.27
CA ASP A 143 -0.25 -32.79 -17.73
C ASP A 143 0.93 -32.73 -16.74
N ALA A 144 0.67 -32.79 -15.43
CA ALA A 144 1.72 -32.80 -14.41
C ALA A 144 2.50 -34.13 -14.37
N ALA A 145 1.86 -35.25 -14.71
CA ALA A 145 2.47 -36.58 -14.70
C ALA A 145 3.63 -36.73 -15.71
N VAL A 146 3.68 -35.88 -16.75
CA VAL A 146 4.80 -35.82 -17.70
C VAL A 146 5.89 -34.82 -17.29
N THR A 147 5.84 -34.34 -16.05
CA THR A 147 6.82 -33.40 -15.49
C THR A 147 7.47 -33.97 -14.22
N PRO A 148 8.58 -33.38 -13.74
CA PRO A 148 9.26 -33.87 -12.53
C PRO A 148 8.47 -33.70 -11.24
N TRP A 149 7.42 -32.87 -11.21
CA TRP A 149 6.74 -32.47 -9.98
C TRP A 149 5.28 -32.91 -9.95
N PRO A 150 4.75 -33.32 -8.78
CA PRO A 150 3.33 -33.62 -8.63
C PRO A 150 2.45 -32.37 -8.82
N LEU A 151 1.18 -32.58 -9.19
CA LEU A 151 0.23 -31.49 -9.50
C LEU A 151 0.18 -30.39 -8.44
N PHE A 152 0.24 -30.75 -7.15
CA PHE A 152 0.11 -29.77 -6.07
C PHE A 152 1.20 -28.69 -6.13
N VAL A 153 2.40 -28.98 -6.66
CA VAL A 153 3.50 -28.02 -6.79
C VAL A 153 3.13 -26.91 -7.77
N TYR A 154 2.49 -27.26 -8.88
CA TYR A 154 1.97 -26.29 -9.84
C TYR A 154 0.72 -25.56 -9.34
N GLU A 155 -0.04 -26.18 -8.43
CA GLU A 155 -1.19 -25.55 -7.77
C GLU A 155 -0.79 -24.50 -6.72
N ILE A 156 0.49 -24.44 -6.28
CA ILE A 156 0.99 -23.44 -5.32
C ILE A 156 0.80 -22.01 -5.84
N PHE A 157 1.02 -21.81 -7.14
CA PHE A 157 0.91 -20.51 -7.82
C PHE A 157 -0.34 -20.42 -8.71
N ASP A 158 -1.38 -21.22 -8.40
CA ASP A 158 -2.65 -21.16 -9.12
C ASP A 158 -3.37 -19.83 -8.86
N TYR A 159 -3.45 -18.99 -9.89
CA TYR A 159 -4.04 -17.65 -9.76
C TYR A 159 -5.51 -17.69 -9.32
N ALA A 160 -6.32 -18.59 -9.89
CA ALA A 160 -7.74 -18.66 -9.58
C ALA A 160 -7.96 -19.03 -8.10
N ARG A 161 -7.19 -19.99 -7.58
CA ARG A 161 -7.23 -20.37 -6.17
C ARG A 161 -6.77 -19.23 -5.26
N MET A 162 -5.64 -18.59 -5.56
CA MET A 162 -5.15 -17.46 -4.74
C MET A 162 -6.14 -16.31 -4.74
N ARG A 163 -6.66 -15.94 -5.90
CA ARG A 163 -7.68 -14.89 -6.05
C ARG A 163 -8.95 -15.20 -5.26
N GLN A 164 -9.40 -16.45 -5.24
CA GLN A 164 -10.57 -16.85 -4.47
C GLN A 164 -10.36 -16.64 -2.95
N VAL A 165 -9.19 -17.05 -2.43
CA VAL A 165 -8.85 -16.80 -1.01
C VAL A 165 -8.82 -15.30 -0.69
N ILE A 166 -8.23 -14.50 -1.57
CA ILE A 166 -8.17 -13.03 -1.43
C ILE A 166 -9.58 -12.44 -1.46
N LYS A 167 -10.43 -12.87 -2.39
CA LYS A 167 -11.83 -12.43 -2.51
C LYS A 167 -12.63 -12.75 -1.25
N ASP A 168 -12.51 -13.98 -0.76
CA ASP A 168 -13.23 -14.41 0.45
C ASP A 168 -12.79 -13.60 1.67
N TYR A 169 -11.50 -13.27 1.78
CA TYR A 169 -10.99 -12.38 2.80
C TYR A 169 -11.56 -10.95 2.69
N PHE A 170 -11.43 -10.30 1.55
CA PHE A 170 -11.85 -8.89 1.41
C PHE A 170 -13.37 -8.69 1.44
N LYS A 171 -14.14 -9.73 1.09
CA LYS A 171 -15.59 -9.76 1.31
C LYS A 171 -15.96 -9.58 2.79
N THR A 172 -15.14 -10.09 3.72
CA THR A 172 -15.37 -9.89 5.17
C THR A 172 -15.21 -8.44 5.62
N ILE A 173 -14.53 -7.61 4.81
CA ILE A 173 -14.23 -6.19 5.08
C ILE A 173 -15.07 -5.29 4.16
N MET A 174 -16.07 -5.85 3.46
CA MET A 174 -16.95 -5.15 2.51
C MET A 174 -16.22 -4.51 1.31
N LEU A 175 -15.12 -5.14 0.86
CA LEU A 175 -14.37 -4.73 -0.34
C LEU A 175 -14.53 -5.79 -1.43
N ASP A 176 -15.53 -5.61 -2.31
CA ASP A 176 -15.91 -6.62 -3.30
C ASP A 176 -15.30 -6.39 -4.69
N LYS A 177 -14.82 -5.17 -4.98
CA LYS A 177 -14.30 -4.79 -6.30
C LYS A 177 -12.80 -5.03 -6.40
N LEU A 178 -12.43 -6.26 -6.71
CA LEU A 178 -11.03 -6.66 -6.87
C LEU A 178 -10.58 -6.52 -8.34
N PRO A 179 -9.35 -6.07 -8.61
CA PRO A 179 -8.76 -6.15 -9.95
C PRO A 179 -8.75 -7.59 -10.50
N GLU A 180 -8.89 -7.72 -11.82
CA GLU A 180 -8.88 -9.03 -12.51
C GLU A 180 -7.47 -9.46 -12.96
N ASP A 181 -6.60 -8.50 -13.29
CA ASP A 181 -5.22 -8.74 -13.68
C ASP A 181 -4.35 -9.07 -12.44
N PRO A 182 -3.50 -10.11 -12.46
CA PRO A 182 -2.69 -10.53 -11.32
C PRO A 182 -1.71 -9.46 -10.82
N VAL A 183 -1.12 -8.66 -11.71
CA VAL A 183 -0.18 -7.60 -11.32
C VAL A 183 -0.94 -6.54 -10.52
N SER A 184 -2.02 -6.03 -11.10
CA SER A 184 -2.90 -5.03 -10.48
C SER A 184 -3.49 -5.53 -9.16
N LEU A 185 -3.93 -6.80 -9.12
CA LEU A 185 -4.47 -7.41 -7.92
C LEU A 185 -3.42 -7.46 -6.81
N SER A 186 -2.20 -7.90 -7.11
CA SER A 186 -1.14 -8.03 -6.10
C SER A 186 -0.82 -6.68 -5.43
N PHE A 187 -0.64 -5.61 -6.20
CA PHE A 187 -0.38 -4.29 -5.62
C PHE A 187 -1.58 -3.74 -4.84
N TRP A 188 -2.80 -4.00 -5.32
CA TRP A 188 -4.02 -3.62 -4.61
C TRP A 188 -4.17 -4.38 -3.28
N VAL A 189 -3.82 -5.67 -3.23
CA VAL A 189 -3.84 -6.45 -1.99
C VAL A 189 -2.78 -5.92 -1.03
N ALA A 190 -1.53 -5.73 -1.49
CA ALA A 190 -0.45 -5.17 -0.67
C ALA A 190 -0.77 -3.78 -0.11
N SER A 191 -1.53 -2.93 -0.83
CA SER A 191 -1.97 -1.63 -0.32
C SER A 191 -3.08 -1.70 0.73
N ASN A 192 -3.85 -2.79 0.74
CA ASN A 192 -4.99 -2.98 1.64
C ASN A 192 -4.70 -3.90 2.83
N LEU A 193 -3.57 -4.59 2.85
CA LEU A 193 -3.11 -5.37 4.00
C LEU A 193 -2.36 -4.51 5.01
N ALA A 194 -2.64 -4.74 6.29
CA ALA A 194 -1.87 -4.18 7.39
C ALA A 194 -0.54 -4.91 7.55
N LEU A 195 0.45 -4.52 6.73
CA LEU A 195 1.79 -5.12 6.64
C LEU A 195 2.82 -4.35 7.46
N SER A 196 3.79 -5.08 8.03
CA SER A 196 5.01 -4.51 8.60
C SER A 196 5.83 -3.80 7.51
N ALA A 197 6.77 -2.92 7.89
CA ALA A 197 7.68 -2.29 6.93
C ALA A 197 8.51 -3.33 6.17
N ARG A 198 9.00 -4.36 6.87
CA ARG A 198 9.67 -5.52 6.30
C ARG A 198 8.83 -6.26 5.26
N ASP A 199 7.61 -6.67 5.61
CA ASP A 199 6.75 -7.44 4.70
C ASP A 199 6.35 -6.63 3.47
N ARG A 200 6.09 -5.32 3.64
CA ARG A 200 5.76 -4.43 2.53
C ARG A 200 6.95 -4.29 1.58
N LEU A 201 8.16 -4.12 2.10
CA LEU A 201 9.37 -4.06 1.27
C LEU A 201 9.62 -5.39 0.56
N ALA A 202 9.44 -6.52 1.25
CA ALA A 202 9.59 -7.85 0.65
C ALA A 202 8.63 -8.06 -0.54
N LEU A 203 7.33 -7.71 -0.39
CA LEU A 203 6.37 -7.76 -1.49
C LEU A 203 6.72 -6.79 -2.62
N PHE A 204 7.22 -5.60 -2.27
CA PHE A 204 7.60 -4.57 -3.24
C PHE A 204 8.78 -5.01 -4.12
N VAL A 205 9.76 -5.70 -3.56
CA VAL A 205 10.97 -6.14 -4.29
C VAL A 205 10.69 -7.29 -5.24
N VAL A 206 9.69 -8.13 -4.97
CA VAL A 206 9.33 -9.26 -5.84
C VAL A 206 8.86 -8.77 -7.21
N ASP A 207 9.44 -9.28 -8.29
CA ASP A 207 9.06 -8.93 -9.67
C ASP A 207 7.93 -9.80 -10.25
N ASN A 208 7.60 -10.91 -9.59
CA ASN A 208 6.61 -11.87 -10.07
C ASN A 208 5.28 -11.71 -9.31
N ALA A 209 4.23 -11.34 -10.03
CA ALA A 209 2.91 -11.09 -9.44
C ALA A 209 2.31 -12.33 -8.74
N LEU A 210 2.51 -13.54 -9.27
CA LEU A 210 2.00 -14.77 -8.66
C LEU A 210 2.74 -15.10 -7.36
N LEU A 211 4.06 -14.85 -7.30
CA LEU A 211 4.82 -15.00 -6.07
C LEU A 211 4.38 -13.97 -5.02
N ARG A 212 4.14 -12.72 -5.44
CA ARG A 212 3.61 -11.65 -4.58
C ARG A 212 2.24 -12.03 -3.99
N LEU A 213 1.31 -12.49 -4.83
CA LEU A 213 0.00 -13.00 -4.41
C LEU A 213 0.11 -14.20 -3.46
N HIS A 214 1.05 -15.12 -3.72
CA HIS A 214 1.29 -16.26 -2.84
C HIS A 214 1.71 -15.82 -1.43
N MET A 215 2.63 -14.85 -1.34
CA MET A 215 3.04 -14.25 -0.08
C MET A 215 1.88 -13.53 0.61
N GLU A 216 1.06 -12.79 -0.14
CA GLU A 216 -0.14 -12.10 0.37
C GLU A 216 -1.17 -13.06 0.95
N VAL A 217 -1.44 -14.19 0.27
CA VAL A 217 -2.33 -15.24 0.78
C VAL A 217 -1.82 -15.81 2.10
N ARG A 218 -0.49 -15.97 2.25
CA ARG A 218 0.12 -16.38 3.52
C ARG A 218 -0.11 -15.33 4.61
N PHE A 219 -0.02 -14.04 4.29
CA PHE A 219 -0.32 -12.96 5.24
C PHE A 219 -1.80 -12.92 5.64
N ILE A 220 -2.72 -13.11 4.69
CA ILE A 220 -4.17 -13.20 4.95
C ILE A 220 -4.50 -14.36 5.89
N SER A 221 -3.82 -15.50 5.71
CA SER A 221 -4.05 -16.71 6.51
C SER A 221 -3.54 -16.57 7.96
N ARG A 222 -2.62 -15.64 8.22
CA ARG A 222 -2.12 -15.34 9.57
C ARG A 222 -3.14 -14.45 10.31
N LYS A 223 -3.48 -14.78 11.56
CA LYS A 223 -4.35 -13.94 12.38
C LYS A 223 -3.53 -12.76 12.89
N SER A 224 -3.65 -11.60 12.24
CA SER A 224 -2.87 -10.43 12.65
C SER A 224 -3.52 -9.68 13.82
N VAL A 225 -2.69 -9.43 14.84
CA VAL A 225 -2.93 -8.47 15.91
C VAL A 225 -2.13 -7.22 15.58
N LEU A 226 -2.76 -6.06 15.56
CA LEU A 226 -2.09 -4.77 15.44
C LEU A 226 -1.63 -4.33 16.83
N CYS A 227 -0.34 -4.09 16.95
CA CYS A 227 0.34 -3.72 18.18
C CYS A 227 0.90 -2.29 18.07
N CYS A 228 1.06 -1.62 19.20
CA CYS A 228 1.80 -0.36 19.27
C CYS A 228 3.25 -0.60 18.81
N SER A 229 3.75 0.23 17.89
CA SER A 229 5.12 0.10 17.38
C SER A 229 6.19 0.35 18.44
N SER A 230 5.85 1.01 19.55
CA SER A 230 6.82 1.36 20.60
C SER A 230 6.94 0.29 21.69
N CYS A 231 5.85 -0.32 22.12
CA CYS A 231 5.85 -1.28 23.25
C CYS A 231 5.29 -2.67 22.92
N MET A 232 4.83 -2.90 21.68
CA MET A 232 4.17 -4.13 21.23
C MET A 232 2.86 -4.50 21.94
N GLY A 233 2.33 -3.61 22.78
CA GLY A 233 1.00 -3.77 23.37
C GLY A 233 -0.08 -3.87 22.30
N GLU A 234 -1.01 -4.81 22.44
CA GLU A 234 -2.13 -4.99 21.50
C GLU A 234 -3.00 -3.72 21.44
N ILE A 235 -3.30 -3.25 20.24
CA ILE A 235 -4.16 -2.09 19.98
C ILE A 235 -5.44 -2.50 19.26
N ALA A 236 -5.35 -3.36 18.24
CA ALA A 236 -6.52 -3.82 17.51
C ALA A 236 -6.29 -5.21 16.90
N ARG A 237 -7.35 -5.82 16.37
CA ARG A 237 -7.31 -7.11 15.68
C ARG A 237 -7.78 -6.95 14.25
N ARG A 238 -7.32 -7.85 13.38
CA ARG A 238 -7.73 -7.89 11.97
C ARG A 238 -9.24 -7.87 11.78
N GLU A 239 -9.99 -8.58 12.61
CA GLU A 239 -11.46 -8.65 12.56
C GLU A 239 -12.16 -7.30 12.84
N HIS A 240 -11.45 -6.33 13.42
CA HIS A 240 -11.99 -5.00 13.64
C HIS A 240 -11.73 -4.06 12.45
N ILE A 241 -10.86 -4.44 11.50
CA ILE A 241 -10.54 -3.60 10.34
C ILE A 241 -11.77 -3.54 9.43
N PHE A 242 -12.09 -2.32 8.98
CA PHE A 242 -13.14 -2.06 8.00
C PHE A 242 -12.75 -0.86 7.14
N ALA A 243 -13.33 -0.73 5.95
CA ALA A 243 -13.07 0.41 5.06
C ALA A 243 -14.11 1.52 5.25
N MET A 244 -13.67 2.72 5.65
CA MET A 244 -14.49 3.94 5.61
C MET A 244 -14.45 4.66 4.27
N SER A 245 -13.42 4.39 3.46
CA SER A 245 -13.18 4.99 2.15
C SER A 245 -13.46 3.99 1.04
N SER A 246 -13.89 4.48 -0.13
CA SER A 246 -13.97 3.67 -1.35
C SER A 246 -12.58 3.29 -1.90
N GLU A 247 -11.52 3.95 -1.43
CA GLU A 247 -10.13 3.67 -1.81
C GLU A 247 -9.58 2.40 -1.14
N GLY A 248 -10.22 1.92 -0.06
CA GLY A 248 -9.86 0.68 0.61
C GLY A 248 -9.68 0.82 2.12
N VAL A 249 -8.89 -0.07 2.70
CA VAL A 249 -8.59 -0.16 4.14
C VAL A 249 -7.70 0.99 4.62
N HIS A 250 -6.73 1.35 3.78
CA HIS A 250 -5.75 2.41 4.03
C HIS A 250 -6.15 3.68 3.28
N SER A 251 -6.05 4.83 3.92
CA SER A 251 -6.28 6.13 3.27
C SER A 251 -5.32 7.17 3.81
N ASN A 252 -4.77 8.00 2.91
CA ASN A 252 -3.81 9.03 3.25
C ASN A 252 -4.52 10.36 3.49
N TYR A 253 -4.33 10.93 4.68
CA TYR A 253 -4.89 12.22 5.04
C TYR A 253 -3.81 13.20 5.46
N THR A 254 -3.96 14.47 5.09
CA THR A 254 -3.02 15.52 5.50
C THR A 254 -3.63 16.31 6.65
N ASN A 255 -2.88 16.49 7.73
CA ASN A 255 -3.31 17.35 8.84
C ASN A 255 -3.02 18.83 8.55
N LEU A 256 -3.50 19.70 9.43
CA LEU A 256 -3.27 21.15 9.39
C LEU A 256 -1.79 21.56 9.28
N GLY A 257 -0.89 20.79 9.92
CA GLY A 257 0.55 21.02 9.86
C GLY A 257 1.22 20.56 8.57
N GLY A 258 0.45 20.03 7.61
CA GLY A 258 0.98 19.50 6.35
C GLY A 258 1.56 18.09 6.44
N TYR A 259 1.39 17.40 7.57
CA TYR A 259 1.85 16.01 7.74
C TYR A 259 0.81 15.04 7.19
N MET A 260 1.29 14.11 6.36
CA MET A 260 0.48 13.04 5.80
C MET A 260 0.46 11.84 6.75
N HIS A 261 -0.71 11.29 6.99
CA HIS A 261 -0.95 10.12 7.82
C HIS A 261 -1.66 9.04 7.01
N ASP A 262 -1.09 7.84 6.96
CA ASP A 262 -1.72 6.63 6.44
C ASP A 262 -2.56 6.01 7.55
N ILE A 263 -3.88 6.05 7.37
CA ILE A 263 -4.88 5.68 8.38
C ILE A 263 -5.53 4.36 8.03
N VAL A 264 -5.54 3.44 9.01
CA VAL A 264 -6.35 2.23 9.01
C VAL A 264 -7.53 2.42 9.94
N THR A 265 -8.75 2.21 9.42
CA THR A 265 -9.96 2.30 10.23
C THR A 265 -10.30 0.97 10.90
N VAL A 266 -10.51 1.02 12.22
CA VAL A 266 -10.92 -0.14 13.04
C VAL A 266 -12.15 0.19 13.87
N SER A 267 -13.08 -0.76 13.95
CA SER A 267 -14.31 -0.62 14.75
C SER A 267 -14.06 -0.65 16.25
N ARG A 268 -12.95 -1.28 16.67
CA ARG A 268 -12.56 -1.42 18.07
C ARG A 268 -11.04 -1.36 18.25
N ALA A 269 -10.62 -0.54 19.20
CA ALA A 269 -9.27 -0.52 19.75
C ALA A 269 -9.29 -0.85 21.25
N VAL A 270 -8.20 -1.40 21.77
CA VAL A 270 -7.97 -1.76 23.18
C VAL A 270 -6.64 -1.16 23.65
N ASN A 271 -6.45 -1.05 24.97
CA ASN A 271 -5.24 -0.47 25.57
C ASN A 271 -4.92 0.94 25.01
N THR A 272 -5.98 1.73 24.77
CA THR A 272 -5.89 3.11 24.32
C THR A 272 -6.40 4.07 25.40
N GLU A 273 -5.69 5.18 25.57
CA GLU A 273 -6.08 6.30 26.41
C GLU A 273 -6.34 7.53 25.54
N LEU A 274 -7.37 8.31 25.87
CA LEU A 274 -7.75 9.48 25.09
C LEU A 274 -7.18 10.74 25.71
N ASN A 275 -6.54 11.55 24.88
CA ASN A 275 -5.93 12.80 25.32
C ASN A 275 -6.63 14.00 24.68
N GLY A 276 -6.99 14.99 25.51
CA GLY A 276 -7.67 16.21 25.10
C GLY A 276 -9.19 16.07 24.90
N SER A 277 -9.82 17.18 24.52
CA SER A 277 -11.25 17.23 24.23
C SER A 277 -11.56 16.84 22.78
N PRO A 278 -12.72 16.24 22.49
CA PRO A 278 -13.13 15.95 21.12
C PRO A 278 -13.23 17.23 20.28
N SER A 279 -12.70 17.20 19.05
CA SER A 279 -12.75 18.33 18.11
C SER A 279 -13.33 17.91 16.77
N ALA A 280 -14.16 18.75 16.15
CA ALA A 280 -14.61 18.58 14.76
C ALA A 280 -13.70 19.30 13.76
N GLU A 281 -12.73 20.08 14.25
CA GLU A 281 -11.87 20.93 13.44
C GLU A 281 -10.99 20.07 12.51
N TYR A 282 -11.02 20.31 11.20
CA TYR A 282 -10.28 19.53 10.20
C TYR A 282 -10.46 18.00 10.29
N SER A 283 -11.65 17.56 10.71
CA SER A 283 -11.97 16.13 10.72
C SER A 283 -11.92 15.54 9.30
N TRP A 284 -11.15 14.47 9.14
CA TRP A 284 -11.05 13.72 7.88
C TRP A 284 -12.31 12.93 7.54
N PHE A 285 -13.18 12.70 8.53
CA PHE A 285 -14.45 12.00 8.36
C PHE A 285 -15.58 12.98 8.67
N PRO A 286 -16.19 13.60 7.64
CA PRO A 286 -17.28 14.55 7.83
C PRO A 286 -18.41 13.97 8.70
N GLY A 287 -18.85 14.71 9.70
CA GLY A 287 -19.86 14.26 10.67
C GLY A 287 -19.29 13.57 11.92
N TYR A 288 -17.97 13.49 12.06
CA TYR A 288 -17.30 12.97 13.25
C TYR A 288 -16.42 14.02 13.94
N THR A 289 -16.38 14.00 15.27
CA THR A 289 -15.27 14.58 16.04
C THR A 289 -14.13 13.58 16.16
N TRP A 290 -12.92 14.05 16.37
CA TRP A 290 -11.76 13.24 16.68
C TRP A 290 -11.19 13.59 18.06
N THR A 291 -10.64 12.58 18.74
CA THR A 291 -9.87 12.72 19.98
C THR A 291 -8.58 11.94 19.83
N ILE A 292 -7.45 12.50 20.30
CA ILE A 292 -6.15 11.83 20.20
C ILE A 292 -6.18 10.52 21.00
N ALA A 293 -5.73 9.43 20.38
CA ALA A 293 -5.59 8.12 21.01
C ALA A 293 -4.10 7.80 21.23
N LEU A 294 -3.75 7.54 22.48
CA LEU A 294 -2.42 7.15 22.95
C LEU A 294 -2.44 5.68 23.39
N CYS A 295 -1.31 4.99 23.29
CA CYS A 295 -1.14 3.67 23.88
C CYS A 295 -1.11 3.81 25.42
N GLN A 296 -2.00 3.11 26.12
CA GLN A 296 -2.11 3.16 27.58
C GLN A 296 -0.82 2.72 28.30
N SER A 297 -0.01 1.87 27.68
CA SER A 297 1.20 1.33 28.32
C SER A 297 2.44 2.23 28.19
N CYS A 298 2.58 2.97 27.09
CA CYS A 298 3.79 3.76 26.80
C CYS A 298 3.52 5.21 26.41
N MET A 299 2.25 5.63 26.39
CA MET A 299 1.76 6.96 26.01
C MET A 299 2.15 7.41 24.59
N ALA A 300 2.70 6.51 23.77
CA ALA A 300 2.96 6.79 22.37
C ALA A 300 1.65 7.04 21.62
N HIS A 301 1.64 8.03 20.73
CA HIS A 301 0.52 8.27 19.83
C HIS A 301 0.26 7.03 18.96
N VAL A 302 -0.99 6.60 18.83
CA VAL A 302 -1.38 5.47 17.95
C VAL A 302 -2.42 5.87 16.90
N GLY A 303 -3.08 7.02 17.06
CA GLY A 303 -4.06 7.54 16.11
C GLY A 303 -5.12 8.39 16.77
N TRP A 304 -6.35 8.30 16.29
CA TRP A 304 -7.49 9.05 16.81
C TRP A 304 -8.73 8.18 16.97
N ARG A 305 -9.53 8.49 17.99
CA ARG A 305 -10.91 7.99 18.10
C ARG A 305 -11.85 8.97 17.42
N PHE A 306 -12.77 8.45 16.61
CA PHE A 306 -13.79 9.23 15.94
C PHE A 306 -15.17 8.94 16.53
N ASP A 307 -15.88 9.98 16.95
CA ASP A 307 -17.21 9.90 17.55
C ASP A 307 -18.24 10.65 16.68
N ALA A 308 -19.36 10.00 16.37
CA ALA A 308 -20.37 10.57 15.48
C ALA A 308 -21.09 11.77 16.13
N LEU A 309 -21.19 12.88 15.40
CA LEU A 309 -21.94 14.07 15.83
C LEU A 309 -23.46 13.85 15.84
N LYS A 310 -23.95 12.89 15.05
CA LYS A 310 -25.38 12.61 14.89
C LYS A 310 -25.69 11.14 15.19
N ARG A 311 -26.83 10.90 15.83
CA ARG A 311 -27.29 9.55 16.23
C ARG A 311 -27.62 8.62 15.06
N ASN A 312 -27.89 9.15 13.87
CA ASN A 312 -28.20 8.37 12.68
C ASN A 312 -26.95 8.00 11.85
N LEU A 313 -25.79 8.59 12.14
CA LEU A 313 -24.55 8.28 11.43
C LEU A 313 -24.02 6.91 11.85
N ARG A 314 -23.41 6.15 10.95
CA ARG A 314 -22.82 4.84 11.28
C ARG A 314 -21.44 4.73 10.65
N PRO A 315 -20.45 4.17 11.37
CA PRO A 315 -20.51 3.71 12.78
C PRO A 315 -20.69 4.88 13.78
N GLN A 316 -21.19 4.62 14.99
CA GLN A 316 -21.31 5.68 16.02
C GLN A 316 -19.95 6.07 16.62
N GLN A 317 -19.02 5.12 16.64
CA GLN A 317 -17.64 5.32 17.07
C GLN A 317 -16.74 4.37 16.28
N PHE A 318 -15.52 4.81 15.98
CA PHE A 318 -14.44 3.98 15.45
C PHE A 318 -13.08 4.62 15.77
N TYR A 319 -11.99 3.97 15.36
CA TYR A 319 -10.64 4.50 15.49
C TYR A 319 -9.96 4.56 14.12
N GLY A 320 -9.22 5.64 13.87
CA GLY A 320 -8.25 5.74 12.78
C GLY A 320 -6.85 5.56 13.35
N LEU A 321 -6.26 4.38 13.15
CA LEU A 321 -4.91 4.07 13.62
C LEU A 321 -3.87 4.48 12.57
N CYS A 322 -2.79 5.12 13.01
CA CYS A 322 -1.71 5.53 12.13
C CYS A 322 -0.76 4.38 11.86
N ARG A 323 -0.56 4.04 10.58
CA ARG A 323 0.30 2.93 10.16
C ARG A 323 1.74 3.00 10.68
N ASN A 324 2.29 4.20 10.87
CA ASN A 324 3.66 4.34 11.39
C ASN A 324 3.77 4.07 12.90
N TYR A 325 2.64 4.06 13.62
CA TYR A 325 2.59 3.90 15.07
C TYR A 325 1.94 2.60 15.53
N VAL A 326 1.37 1.83 14.60
CA VAL A 326 0.91 0.47 14.82
C VAL A 326 1.49 -0.49 13.79
N GLN A 327 1.84 -1.70 14.21
CA GLN A 327 2.37 -2.72 13.32
C GLN A 327 1.75 -4.09 13.61
N PRO A 328 1.61 -4.97 12.60
CA PRO A 328 1.20 -6.33 12.87
C PRO A 328 2.24 -7.02 13.74
N ARG A 329 1.77 -7.81 14.71
CA ARG A 329 2.62 -8.67 15.51
C ARG A 329 3.31 -9.67 14.59
N THR A 330 4.62 -9.81 14.74
CA THR A 330 5.37 -10.90 14.14
C THR A 330 4.99 -12.18 14.88
N ASP A 331 4.21 -13.05 14.25
CA ASP A 331 4.10 -14.42 14.74
C ASP A 331 5.47 -15.09 14.58
N PRO A 332 5.97 -15.84 15.58
CA PRO A 332 7.10 -16.74 15.34
C PRO A 332 6.73 -17.66 14.18
N ASP A 333 7.67 -17.93 13.28
CA ASP A 333 7.41 -18.91 12.23
C ASP A 333 6.95 -20.22 12.88
N PRO A 334 5.90 -20.86 12.34
CA PRO A 334 5.49 -22.16 12.85
C PRO A 334 6.73 -23.06 12.87
N PRO A 335 6.96 -23.86 13.92
CA PRO A 335 8.07 -24.80 13.92
C PRO A 335 7.96 -25.63 12.66
N ASP A 336 9.06 -25.73 11.91
CA ASP A 336 9.15 -26.57 10.73
C ASP A 336 8.59 -27.94 11.09
N ARG A 337 7.43 -28.28 10.50
CA ARG A 337 6.88 -29.63 10.62
C ARG A 337 7.67 -30.55 9.71
N HIS A 338 8.94 -30.73 10.04
CA HIS A 338 9.86 -31.69 9.45
C HIS A 338 10.41 -32.56 10.57
N THR A 339 9.54 -33.47 11.04
CA THR A 339 9.90 -34.75 11.66
C THR A 339 8.90 -35.79 11.18
#